data_AF-A0A2E0X5T3-F1
#
_entry.id   AF-A0A2E0X5T3-F1
#
_cell.length_a   1.000
_cell.length_b   1.000
_cell.length_c   1.000
_cell.angle_alpha   90.00
_cell.angle_beta   90.00
_cell.angle_gamma   90.00
#
_symmetry.space_group_name_H-M   'P 1'
#
loop_
_entity.id
_entity.type
_entity.pdbx_description
1 polymer ?
#
loop_
_entity_poly.entity_id
_entity_poly.type
_entity_poly.pdbx_seq_one_letter_code
_entity_poly.pdbx_strand_id
1 'polypeptide(L)'
;MTAGAFEIANVLTGEVVHAGEIRDGIGDFTVMSPETEQHAEYVISVVDKQGRSGQSDPFAVEPRLILGSCLEPAIRFMVDSRSIVGTHPSAYGGMPWRDGTYYSYEVPSLVLLYLSSPAECHAMPTEINWKSDREHISSPDFRTVAAAGDDGAFEAAKAFYASFDPPQGKNVPDIVQLIHWGIGWHLVKPSSRDPSNDPLPHQIHAQTIEQFAYFLYAYPAYAEYVPDAFYRRAEQFAFDQWARVGLLKVISEVGDYKGRHCPGHSVMPNLLMYEVATRRGRDDARQYLNAAVAQAAWVVDTLNPADPMVMKGQRMSEHKLMTGLVMLQQNYADLAPPALREWIARWTQTAIARSDNMWDFRKFDDALWTIPRDTGQDPTTSGGAGWNEPGNIAAFPALCLAVAGITENPQQRQRLVELAAAHFDHLFGRNPVGAASCADGPAQFPGVERGWPVHFPADRCARLERVRGVIHSSAAHEHFPFNPDGDFRHPEGWTAFNAALNVSLAYTAFADRQDQRGALSEPQWAVLQDLRAPFTPVEVTRP
;
A
#
# COMPACT_ATOMS: atom_id res chain seq x y z
N MET A 1 21.40 -26.19 15.58
CA MET A 1 20.57 -26.77 16.65
C MET A 1 19.96 -28.09 16.17
N THR A 2 19.44 -28.95 17.06
CA THR A 2 19.04 -30.31 16.72
C THR A 2 17.64 -30.39 16.08
N ALA A 3 17.50 -30.98 14.89
CA ALA A 3 16.27 -30.99 14.09
C ALA A 3 15.06 -31.68 14.76
N GLY A 4 13.91 -31.00 14.82
CA GLY A 4 12.59 -31.58 15.12
C GLY A 4 11.91 -32.07 13.84
N ALA A 5 10.70 -32.63 13.92
CA ALA A 5 9.91 -33.02 12.76
C ALA A 5 8.56 -32.30 12.75
N PHE A 6 8.01 -32.10 11.55
CA PHE A 6 6.66 -31.61 11.36
C PHE A 6 5.91 -32.47 10.34
N GLU A 7 4.60 -32.54 10.52
CA GLU A 7 3.66 -33.18 9.60
C GLU A 7 2.57 -32.17 9.25
N ILE A 8 2.12 -32.20 7.99
CA ILE A 8 0.99 -31.42 7.50
C ILE A 8 -0.10 -32.40 7.11
N ALA A 9 -1.28 -32.24 7.71
CA ALA A 9 -2.43 -33.09 7.45
C ALA A 9 -3.62 -32.29 6.93
N ASN A 10 -4.37 -32.86 6.00
CA ASN A 10 -5.66 -32.33 5.60
C ASN A 10 -6.64 -32.40 6.78
N VAL A 11 -7.31 -31.29 7.08
CA VAL A 11 -8.21 -31.17 8.24
C VAL A 11 -9.44 -32.08 8.12
N LEU A 12 -9.96 -32.26 6.92
CA LEU A 12 -11.17 -33.05 6.67
C LEU A 12 -10.90 -34.56 6.68
N THR A 13 -9.84 -35.00 6.00
CA THR A 13 -9.54 -36.44 5.84
C THR A 13 -8.62 -36.98 6.94
N GLY A 14 -7.86 -36.11 7.61
CA GLY A 14 -6.80 -36.49 8.54
C GLY A 14 -5.55 -37.08 7.85
N GLU A 15 -5.51 -37.09 6.52
CA GLU A 15 -4.39 -37.64 5.76
C GLU A 15 -3.17 -36.71 5.85
N VAL A 16 -2.02 -37.28 6.19
CA VAL A 16 -0.73 -36.57 6.15
C VAL A 16 -0.30 -36.41 4.69
N VAL A 17 -0.34 -35.17 4.21
CA VAL A 17 -0.02 -34.81 2.82
C VAL A 17 1.45 -34.38 2.65
N HIS A 18 2.10 -34.00 3.75
CA HIS A 18 3.51 -33.62 3.74
C HIS A 18 4.14 -33.85 5.11
N ALA A 19 5.46 -34.11 5.14
CA ALA A 19 6.24 -34.20 6.37
C ALA A 19 7.66 -33.73 6.10
N GLY A 20 8.30 -33.13 7.10
CA GLY A 20 9.64 -32.57 6.96
C GLY A 20 10.38 -32.40 8.28
N GLU A 21 11.61 -31.92 8.17
CA GLU A 21 12.46 -31.60 9.31
C GLU A 21 12.42 -30.12 9.63
N ILE A 22 12.43 -29.79 10.92
CA ILE A 22 12.59 -28.43 11.41
C ILE A 22 14.08 -28.14 11.54
N ARG A 23 14.59 -27.13 10.83
CA ARG A 23 15.99 -26.70 10.87
C ARG A 23 16.06 -25.26 11.35
N ASP A 24 16.80 -25.04 12.43
CA ASP A 24 16.97 -23.73 13.07
C ASP A 24 15.64 -22.98 13.32
N GLY A 25 14.60 -23.73 13.68
CA GLY A 25 13.26 -23.21 13.97
C GLY A 25 12.34 -23.05 12.75
N ILE A 26 12.78 -23.46 11.56
CA ILE A 26 12.05 -23.33 10.30
C ILE A 26 11.62 -24.72 9.79
N GLY A 27 10.34 -24.90 9.50
CA GLY A 27 9.82 -26.02 8.71
C GLY A 27 9.47 -25.54 7.31
N ASP A 28 10.25 -25.92 6.31
CA ASP A 28 10.03 -25.54 4.91
C ASP A 28 9.21 -26.62 4.20
N PHE A 29 8.03 -26.22 3.72
CA PHE A 29 7.12 -27.06 2.94
C PHE A 29 6.80 -26.43 1.58
N THR A 30 7.69 -25.59 1.03
CA THR A 30 7.51 -24.94 -0.29
C THR A 30 7.26 -25.94 -1.42
N VAL A 31 7.78 -27.17 -1.29
CA VAL A 31 7.57 -28.26 -2.25
C VAL A 31 6.21 -28.95 -2.12
N MET A 32 5.43 -28.63 -1.08
CA MET A 32 4.08 -29.15 -0.90
C MET A 32 3.20 -28.61 -2.01
N SER A 33 2.63 -29.53 -2.79
CA SER A 33 1.65 -29.23 -3.83
C SER A 33 0.38 -30.00 -3.46
N PRO A 34 -0.52 -29.42 -2.65
CA PRO A 34 -1.74 -30.11 -2.28
C PRO A 34 -2.60 -30.41 -3.50
N GLU A 35 -3.32 -31.53 -3.48
CA GLU A 35 -4.33 -31.80 -4.51
C GLU A 35 -5.39 -30.69 -4.46
N THR A 36 -5.78 -30.20 -5.63
CA THR A 36 -6.66 -29.04 -5.81
C THR A 36 -8.12 -29.35 -5.48
N GLU A 37 -8.39 -29.92 -4.30
CA GLU A 37 -9.73 -29.81 -3.73
C GLU A 37 -9.93 -28.34 -3.34
N GLN A 38 -10.91 -27.69 -3.97
CA GLN A 38 -11.26 -26.30 -3.62
C GLN A 38 -11.58 -26.23 -2.13
N HIS A 39 -10.91 -25.32 -1.41
CA HIS A 39 -11.14 -25.05 0.01
C HIS A 39 -10.69 -26.14 0.98
N ALA A 40 -9.68 -26.93 0.62
CA ALA A 40 -9.02 -27.81 1.58
C ALA A 40 -8.22 -26.99 2.60
N GLU A 41 -8.43 -27.30 3.89
CA GLU A 41 -7.65 -26.76 4.99
C GLU A 41 -6.64 -27.80 5.48
N TYR A 42 -5.51 -27.30 5.97
CA TYR A 42 -4.40 -28.10 6.50
C TYR A 42 -4.00 -27.62 7.88
N VAL A 43 -3.42 -28.51 8.67
CA VAL A 43 -2.79 -28.18 9.96
C VAL A 43 -1.37 -28.71 10.01
N ILE A 44 -0.47 -27.92 10.59
CA ILE A 44 0.91 -28.34 10.89
C ILE A 44 0.93 -28.89 12.30
N SER A 45 1.41 -30.12 12.47
CA SER A 45 1.71 -30.71 13.77
C SER A 45 3.22 -30.82 13.92
N VAL A 46 3.76 -30.33 15.04
CA VAL A 46 5.19 -30.40 15.35
C VAL A 46 5.40 -31.23 16.61
N VAL A 47 6.47 -32.02 16.63
CA VAL A 47 6.92 -32.70 17.85
C VAL A 47 8.39 -32.37 18.06
N ASP A 48 8.70 -31.80 19.22
CA ASP A 48 10.08 -31.52 19.58
C ASP A 48 10.79 -32.75 20.17
N LYS A 49 12.10 -32.60 20.44
CA LYS A 49 12.91 -33.71 20.97
C LYS A 49 12.57 -34.12 22.39
N GLN A 50 11.84 -33.28 23.12
CA GLN A 50 11.34 -33.58 24.47
C GLN A 50 9.96 -34.25 24.43
N GLY A 51 9.42 -34.51 23.23
CA GLY A 51 8.11 -35.10 23.04
C GLY A 51 6.96 -34.12 23.28
N ARG A 52 7.24 -32.81 23.33
CA ARG A 52 6.19 -31.78 23.38
C ARG A 52 5.65 -31.62 21.98
N SER A 53 4.33 -31.69 21.84
CA SER A 53 3.64 -31.44 20.60
C SER A 53 3.07 -30.03 20.54
N GLY A 54 2.97 -29.50 19.32
CA GLY A 54 2.23 -28.29 19.00
C GLY A 54 1.45 -28.48 17.70
N GLN A 55 0.38 -27.73 17.54
CA GLN A 55 -0.43 -27.71 16.32
C GLN A 55 -0.68 -26.26 15.91
N SER A 56 -0.65 -25.98 14.61
CA SER A 56 -1.02 -24.68 14.07
C SER A 56 -2.54 -24.47 14.07
N ASP A 57 -2.97 -23.25 13.82
CA ASP A 57 -4.31 -23.02 13.29
C ASP A 57 -4.43 -23.64 11.88
N PRO A 58 -5.65 -23.93 11.40
CA PRO A 58 -5.88 -24.33 10.03
C PRO A 58 -5.34 -23.27 9.05
N PHE A 59 -4.88 -23.71 7.89
CA PHE A 59 -4.48 -22.81 6.80
C PHE A 59 -4.84 -23.41 5.44
N ALA A 60 -5.01 -22.55 4.44
CA ALA A 60 -5.26 -22.96 3.07
C ALA A 60 -4.01 -22.75 2.20
N VAL A 61 -3.91 -23.55 1.13
CA VAL A 61 -2.90 -23.37 0.08
C VAL A 61 -3.64 -23.31 -1.25
N GLU A 62 -3.83 -22.12 -1.78
CA GLU A 62 -4.59 -21.88 -3.00
C GLU A 62 -3.92 -20.83 -3.90
N PRO A 63 -4.07 -20.92 -5.23
CA PRO A 63 -3.65 -19.87 -6.12
C PRO A 63 -4.31 -18.53 -5.75
N ARG A 64 -3.50 -17.46 -5.69
CA ARG A 64 -3.96 -16.09 -5.40
C ARG A 64 -4.71 -15.93 -4.06
N LEU A 65 -4.46 -16.81 -3.08
CA LEU A 65 -5.13 -16.80 -1.77
C LEU A 65 -5.13 -15.41 -1.11
N ILE A 66 -3.96 -14.76 -1.02
CA ILE A 66 -3.84 -13.43 -0.40
C ILE A 66 -4.73 -12.39 -1.09
N LEU A 67 -4.73 -12.36 -2.43
CA LEU A 67 -5.56 -11.40 -3.16
C LEU A 67 -7.06 -11.70 -2.98
N GLY A 68 -7.43 -12.98 -3.05
CA GLY A 68 -8.82 -13.43 -2.84
C GLY A 68 -9.35 -13.08 -1.45
N SER A 69 -8.53 -13.23 -0.41
CA SER A 69 -8.93 -12.91 0.96
C SER A 69 -8.86 -11.42 1.30
N CYS A 70 -7.99 -10.64 0.65
CA CYS A 70 -7.71 -9.26 1.08
C CYS A 70 -8.38 -8.18 0.22
N LEU A 71 -8.70 -8.44 -1.06
CA LEU A 71 -9.17 -7.39 -1.97
C LEU A 71 -10.49 -6.75 -1.51
N GLU A 72 -11.46 -7.56 -1.11
CA GLU A 72 -12.76 -7.04 -0.63
C GLU A 72 -12.63 -6.26 0.68
N PRO A 73 -11.98 -6.77 1.74
CA PRO A 73 -11.68 -5.99 2.94
C PRO A 73 -10.94 -4.68 2.66
N ALA A 74 -9.96 -4.70 1.76
CA ALA A 74 -9.17 -3.53 1.37
C ALA A 74 -10.04 -2.42 0.76
N ILE A 75 -10.95 -2.76 -0.15
CA ILE A 75 -11.87 -1.78 -0.76
C ILE A 75 -12.91 -1.30 0.25
N ARG A 76 -13.49 -2.22 1.05
CA ARG A 76 -14.46 -1.87 2.11
C ARG A 76 -13.88 -0.92 3.16
N PHE A 77 -12.63 -1.13 3.54
CA PHE A 77 -11.92 -0.19 4.40
C PHE A 77 -11.97 1.23 3.84
N MET A 78 -11.66 1.38 2.55
CA MET A 78 -11.64 2.68 1.87
C MET A 78 -13.04 3.28 1.71
N VAL A 79 -14.08 2.46 1.55
CA VAL A 79 -15.50 2.89 1.55
C VAL A 79 -15.90 3.46 2.91
N ASP A 80 -15.62 2.70 3.97
CA ASP A 80 -16.05 2.99 5.34
C ASP A 80 -15.28 4.17 5.95
N SER A 81 -13.98 4.30 5.63
CA SER A 81 -13.09 5.32 6.18
C SER A 81 -13.23 6.69 5.51
N ARG A 82 -14.08 6.85 4.48
CA ARG A 82 -14.33 8.17 3.87
C ARG A 82 -14.71 9.20 4.94
N SER A 83 -14.06 10.35 4.90
CA SER A 83 -14.34 11.48 5.80
C SER A 83 -15.76 11.98 5.58
N ILE A 84 -16.47 12.27 6.68
CA ILE A 84 -17.86 12.79 6.70
C ILE A 84 -18.94 11.80 6.24
N VAL A 85 -18.72 11.05 5.15
CA VAL A 85 -19.75 10.25 4.46
C VAL A 85 -19.59 8.74 4.60
N GLY A 86 -18.46 8.28 5.14
CA GLY A 86 -18.27 6.86 5.44
C GLY A 86 -19.11 6.43 6.65
N THR A 87 -18.62 5.44 7.40
CA THR A 87 -19.33 4.92 8.58
C THR A 87 -19.40 5.90 9.75
N HIS A 88 -18.76 7.07 9.67
CA HIS A 88 -18.77 8.06 10.73
C HIS A 88 -18.67 9.51 10.20
N PRO A 89 -19.46 10.47 10.73
CA PRO A 89 -19.50 11.86 10.25
C PRO A 89 -18.37 12.73 10.83
N SER A 90 -17.14 12.21 10.84
CA SER A 90 -15.92 12.94 11.27
C SER A 90 -14.86 12.91 10.17
N ALA A 91 -13.85 13.77 10.28
CA ALA A 91 -12.76 13.87 9.32
C ALA A 91 -11.43 14.17 10.01
N TYR A 92 -10.98 13.28 10.90
CA TYR A 92 -9.67 13.44 11.55
C TYR A 92 -8.58 13.62 10.47
N GLY A 93 -7.73 14.65 10.63
CA GLY A 93 -6.72 15.06 9.65
C GLY A 93 -7.23 15.93 8.50
N GLY A 94 -8.55 16.04 8.31
CA GLY A 94 -9.16 16.93 7.32
C GLY A 94 -8.92 16.54 5.86
N MET A 95 -8.65 15.25 5.63
CA MET A 95 -8.33 14.62 4.34
C MET A 95 -9.51 13.79 3.82
N PRO A 96 -9.49 13.28 2.56
CA PRO A 96 -10.64 12.57 1.99
C PRO A 96 -11.00 11.28 2.76
N TRP A 97 -10.03 10.66 3.42
CA TRP A 97 -10.23 9.54 4.34
C TRP A 97 -9.82 9.96 5.75
N ARG A 98 -10.50 9.40 6.76
CA ARG A 98 -10.21 9.67 8.17
C ARG A 98 -8.79 9.22 8.49
N ASP A 99 -8.06 10.07 9.20
CA ASP A 99 -6.61 9.92 9.46
C ASP A 99 -5.71 10.00 8.21
N GLY A 100 -6.26 10.36 7.05
CA GLY A 100 -5.44 10.66 5.88
C GLY A 100 -4.51 11.84 6.15
N THR A 101 -3.37 11.85 5.47
CA THR A 101 -2.41 12.98 5.44
C THR A 101 -2.01 13.25 3.98
N TYR A 102 -1.17 14.25 3.70
CA TYR A 102 -0.72 14.47 2.31
C TYR A 102 0.23 13.36 1.81
N TYR A 103 0.66 12.45 2.70
CA TYR A 103 1.66 11.42 2.43
C TYR A 103 1.16 9.99 2.69
N SER A 104 -0.16 9.78 2.74
CA SER A 104 -0.79 8.46 2.90
C SER A 104 -1.13 7.75 1.58
N TYR A 105 -1.09 8.46 0.43
CA TYR A 105 -1.15 7.90 -0.92
C TYR A 105 -2.35 6.99 -1.23
N GLU A 106 -3.52 7.34 -0.73
CA GLU A 106 -4.76 6.59 -0.91
C GLU A 106 -5.15 6.44 -2.39
N VAL A 107 -5.16 7.55 -3.15
CA VAL A 107 -5.53 7.52 -4.57
C VAL A 107 -4.56 6.69 -5.40
N PRO A 108 -3.22 6.85 -5.29
CA PRO A 108 -2.27 5.94 -5.92
C PRO A 108 -2.56 4.47 -5.63
N SER A 109 -2.84 4.12 -4.37
CA SER A 109 -3.10 2.74 -3.97
C SER A 109 -4.36 2.15 -4.63
N LEU A 110 -5.44 2.93 -4.71
CA LEU A 110 -6.70 2.55 -5.35
C LEU A 110 -6.55 2.41 -6.86
N VAL A 111 -5.80 3.33 -7.48
CA VAL A 111 -5.52 3.25 -8.92
C VAL A 111 -4.73 2.00 -9.25
N LEU A 112 -3.68 1.68 -8.49
CA LEU A 112 -2.88 0.48 -8.71
C LEU A 112 -3.72 -0.80 -8.53
N LEU A 113 -4.55 -0.86 -7.48
CA LEU A 113 -5.48 -1.96 -7.27
C LEU A 113 -6.41 -2.16 -8.47
N TYR A 114 -7.05 -1.09 -8.95
CA TYR A 114 -7.96 -1.16 -10.10
C TYR A 114 -7.25 -1.69 -11.35
N LEU A 115 -6.07 -1.17 -11.67
CA LEU A 115 -5.31 -1.60 -12.86
C LEU A 115 -4.85 -3.06 -12.74
N SER A 116 -4.53 -3.50 -11.53
CA SER A 116 -4.06 -4.86 -11.25
C SER A 116 -5.16 -5.90 -11.26
N SER A 117 -6.42 -5.53 -11.00
CA SER A 117 -7.54 -6.46 -10.76
C SER A 117 -8.90 -5.84 -11.13
N PRO A 118 -9.11 -5.33 -12.37
CA PRO A 118 -10.33 -4.60 -12.72
C PRO A 118 -11.54 -5.55 -12.72
N ALA A 119 -11.40 -6.77 -13.23
CA ALA A 119 -12.49 -7.75 -13.28
C ALA A 119 -13.00 -8.10 -11.87
N GLU A 120 -12.09 -8.33 -10.94
CA GLU A 120 -12.42 -8.58 -9.54
C GLU A 120 -13.09 -7.37 -8.89
N CYS A 121 -12.58 -6.15 -9.15
CA CYS A 121 -13.22 -4.91 -8.68
C CYS A 121 -14.64 -4.72 -9.24
N HIS A 122 -14.89 -5.12 -10.49
CA HIS A 122 -16.21 -5.05 -11.12
C HIS A 122 -17.18 -6.12 -10.62
N ALA A 123 -16.68 -7.26 -10.16
CA ALA A 123 -17.50 -8.33 -9.59
C ALA A 123 -17.99 -7.99 -8.18
N MET A 124 -17.33 -7.06 -7.48
CA MET A 124 -17.71 -6.65 -6.13
C MET A 124 -19.05 -5.89 -6.12
N PRO A 125 -19.90 -6.12 -5.11
CA PRO A 125 -21.09 -5.30 -4.89
C PRO A 125 -20.73 -3.83 -4.67
N THR A 126 -21.45 -2.93 -5.34
CA THR A 126 -21.37 -1.49 -5.12
C THR A 126 -22.07 -1.10 -3.81
N GLU A 127 -21.34 -0.55 -2.85
CA GLU A 127 -21.84 -0.04 -1.57
C GLU A 127 -21.98 1.50 -1.56
N ILE A 128 -21.15 2.22 -2.33
CA ILE A 128 -21.22 3.69 -2.40
C ILE A 128 -22.43 4.12 -3.23
N ASN A 129 -23.26 4.98 -2.63
CA ASN A 129 -24.38 5.62 -3.31
C ASN A 129 -24.24 7.14 -3.28
N TRP A 130 -23.78 7.71 -4.39
CA TRP A 130 -23.58 9.15 -4.54
C TRP A 130 -24.81 9.99 -4.16
N LYS A 131 -26.00 9.58 -4.62
CA LYS A 131 -27.23 10.33 -4.40
C LYS A 131 -27.58 10.35 -2.91
N SER A 132 -27.52 9.18 -2.28
CA SER A 132 -27.74 9.02 -0.83
C SER A 132 -26.73 9.85 -0.04
N ASP A 133 -25.44 9.76 -0.36
CA ASP A 133 -24.40 10.53 0.33
C ASP A 133 -24.65 12.05 0.20
N ARG A 134 -24.96 12.52 -1.01
CA ARG A 134 -25.29 13.93 -1.28
C ARG A 134 -26.53 14.40 -0.51
N GLU A 135 -27.61 13.63 -0.54
CA GLU A 135 -28.85 13.93 0.18
C GLU A 135 -28.61 13.96 1.69
N HIS A 136 -27.84 12.99 2.21
CA HIS A 136 -27.53 12.87 3.62
C HIS A 136 -26.76 14.08 4.15
N ILE A 137 -25.66 14.48 3.51
CA ILE A 137 -24.86 15.64 3.96
C ILE A 137 -25.55 16.99 3.73
N SER A 138 -26.54 17.04 2.82
CA SER A 138 -27.33 18.25 2.55
C SER A 138 -28.51 18.40 3.49
N SER A 139 -28.80 17.38 4.32
CA SER A 139 -29.89 17.41 5.28
C SER A 139 -29.66 18.50 6.34
N PRO A 140 -30.67 19.30 6.70
CA PRO A 140 -30.57 20.28 7.78
C PRO A 140 -30.34 19.62 9.15
N ASP A 141 -30.58 18.30 9.27
CA ASP A 141 -30.38 17.53 10.50
C ASP A 141 -29.01 16.85 10.55
N PHE A 142 -28.22 16.91 9.48
CA PHE A 142 -26.86 16.33 9.48
C PHE A 142 -25.97 17.06 10.48
N ARG A 143 -25.25 16.30 11.30
CA ARG A 143 -24.32 16.83 12.32
C ARG A 143 -22.98 16.12 12.18
N THR A 144 -21.92 16.91 12.10
CA THR A 144 -20.56 16.39 12.15
C THR A 144 -20.12 16.16 13.59
N VAL A 145 -19.18 15.24 13.75
CA VAL A 145 -18.47 15.03 15.00
C VAL A 145 -17.07 15.61 14.84
N ALA A 146 -16.75 16.60 15.67
CA ALA A 146 -15.45 17.27 15.65
C ALA A 146 -14.30 16.28 15.90
N ALA A 147 -13.19 16.50 15.18
CA ALA A 147 -11.96 15.74 15.28
C ALA A 147 -10.74 16.64 15.07
N ALA A 148 -9.53 16.18 15.47
CA ALA A 148 -8.34 17.00 15.27
C ALA A 148 -8.04 17.18 13.77
N GLY A 149 -7.73 18.42 13.37
CA GLY A 149 -7.38 18.74 11.98
C GLY A 149 -8.53 18.69 10.98
N ASP A 150 -9.79 18.65 11.43
CA ASP A 150 -10.97 18.54 10.56
C ASP A 150 -11.46 19.88 9.96
N ASP A 151 -10.66 20.95 10.09
CA ASP A 151 -10.99 22.30 9.66
C ASP A 151 -11.44 22.33 8.18
N GLY A 152 -12.68 22.77 7.97
CA GLY A 152 -13.28 22.90 6.64
C GLY A 152 -13.60 21.57 5.94
N ALA A 153 -13.45 20.41 6.59
CA ALA A 153 -13.69 19.11 5.98
C ALA A 153 -15.17 18.91 5.58
N PHE A 154 -16.12 19.39 6.40
CA PHE A 154 -17.53 19.33 6.05
C PHE A 154 -17.87 20.18 4.83
N GLU A 155 -17.30 21.38 4.74
CA GLU A 155 -17.50 22.26 3.59
C GLU A 155 -16.82 21.71 2.33
N ALA A 156 -15.69 21.01 2.47
CA ALA A 156 -15.08 20.27 1.36
C ALA A 156 -15.98 19.15 0.86
N ALA A 157 -16.56 18.35 1.76
CA ALA A 157 -17.53 17.30 1.37
C ALA A 157 -18.73 17.91 0.62
N LYS A 158 -19.33 18.98 1.14
CA LYS A 158 -20.43 19.69 0.46
C LYS A 158 -20.01 20.27 -0.88
N ALA A 159 -18.84 20.91 -0.94
CA ALA A 159 -18.30 21.48 -2.17
C ALA A 159 -18.07 20.41 -3.23
N PHE A 160 -17.59 19.23 -2.85
CA PHE A 160 -17.43 18.09 -3.77
C PHE A 160 -18.76 17.68 -4.42
N TYR A 161 -19.78 17.38 -3.61
CA TYR A 161 -21.09 16.97 -4.14
C TYR A 161 -21.86 18.09 -4.87
N ALA A 162 -21.47 19.35 -4.65
CA ALA A 162 -22.04 20.50 -5.35
C ALA A 162 -21.29 20.86 -6.65
N SER A 163 -19.99 20.56 -6.74
CA SER A 163 -19.11 21.04 -7.83
C SER A 163 -18.87 20.01 -8.93
N PHE A 164 -19.15 18.74 -8.67
CA PHE A 164 -18.85 17.64 -9.59
C PHE A 164 -20.07 16.79 -9.86
N ASP A 165 -20.15 16.30 -11.09
CA ASP A 165 -21.08 15.24 -11.45
C ASP A 165 -20.66 13.92 -10.80
N PRO A 166 -21.60 13.02 -10.50
CA PRO A 166 -21.25 11.67 -10.07
C PRO A 166 -20.45 10.94 -11.16
N PRO A 167 -19.71 9.87 -10.79
CA PRO A 167 -19.27 8.88 -11.75
C PRO A 167 -20.44 8.44 -12.66
N GLN A 168 -20.16 8.31 -13.95
CA GLN A 168 -21.15 8.02 -14.99
C GLN A 168 -21.14 6.53 -15.36
N GLY A 169 -22.13 6.09 -16.15
CA GLY A 169 -22.25 4.68 -16.57
C GLY A 169 -23.11 3.83 -15.64
N LYS A 170 -23.19 2.53 -15.93
CA LYS A 170 -23.94 1.55 -15.13
C LYS A 170 -22.96 0.74 -14.28
N ASN A 171 -23.35 0.37 -13.07
CA ASN A 171 -22.57 -0.49 -12.16
C ASN A 171 -21.14 0.02 -11.94
N VAL A 172 -21.00 1.32 -11.62
CA VAL A 172 -19.69 1.90 -11.32
C VAL A 172 -19.11 1.18 -10.09
N PRO A 173 -17.93 0.55 -10.19
CA PRO A 173 -17.34 -0.14 -9.05
C PRO A 173 -16.91 0.87 -7.99
N ASP A 174 -17.01 0.49 -6.71
CA ASP A 174 -16.70 1.40 -5.59
C ASP A 174 -15.28 1.96 -5.66
N ILE A 175 -14.31 1.17 -6.14
CA ILE A 175 -12.93 1.65 -6.31
C ILE A 175 -12.83 2.86 -7.24
N VAL A 176 -13.65 2.95 -8.30
CA VAL A 176 -13.69 4.12 -9.18
C VAL A 176 -14.39 5.29 -8.50
N GLN A 177 -15.46 5.02 -7.73
CA GLN A 177 -16.12 6.06 -6.91
C GLN A 177 -15.17 6.63 -5.83
N LEU A 178 -14.31 5.79 -5.26
CA LEU A 178 -13.28 6.16 -4.28
C LEU A 178 -12.16 7.00 -4.90
N ILE A 179 -11.69 6.64 -6.09
CA ILE A 179 -10.72 7.45 -6.85
C ILE A 179 -11.32 8.83 -7.16
N HIS A 180 -12.57 8.87 -7.61
CA HIS A 180 -13.30 10.11 -7.87
C HIS A 180 -13.45 10.97 -6.60
N TRP A 181 -13.80 10.35 -5.47
CA TRP A 181 -13.87 11.00 -4.15
C TRP A 181 -12.53 11.64 -3.75
N GLY A 182 -11.42 10.90 -3.80
CA GLY A 182 -10.11 11.41 -3.41
C GLY A 182 -9.63 12.57 -4.28
N ILE A 183 -9.71 12.43 -5.60
CA ILE A 183 -9.31 13.50 -6.54
C ILE A 183 -10.22 14.72 -6.40
N GLY A 184 -11.53 14.51 -6.29
CA GLY A 184 -12.50 15.60 -6.16
C GLY A 184 -12.35 16.36 -4.85
N TRP A 185 -12.07 15.66 -3.74
CA TRP A 185 -11.74 16.30 -2.47
C TRP A 185 -10.49 17.18 -2.60
N HIS A 186 -9.41 16.66 -3.19
CA HIS A 186 -8.20 17.45 -3.40
C HIS A 186 -8.41 18.63 -4.35
N LEU A 187 -9.37 18.58 -5.28
CA LEU A 187 -9.73 19.72 -6.13
C LEU A 187 -10.44 20.85 -5.37
N VAL A 188 -11.21 20.54 -4.32
CA VAL A 188 -11.96 21.55 -3.53
C VAL A 188 -11.23 21.96 -2.25
N LYS A 189 -10.39 21.08 -1.70
CA LYS A 189 -9.56 21.31 -0.52
C LYS A 189 -8.14 20.72 -0.74
N PRO A 190 -7.31 21.37 -1.59
CA PRO A 190 -5.97 20.88 -1.89
C PRO A 190 -4.96 21.12 -0.76
N SER A 191 -5.22 22.12 0.09
CA SER A 191 -4.34 22.45 1.20
C SER A 191 -4.65 21.63 2.44
N SER A 192 -3.60 21.19 3.12
CA SER A 192 -3.70 20.43 4.36
C SER A 192 -2.50 20.72 5.27
N ARG A 193 -2.60 20.26 6.52
CA ARG A 193 -1.52 20.24 7.51
C ARG A 193 -1.71 18.98 8.33
N ASP A 194 -0.67 18.19 8.52
CA ASP A 194 -0.75 17.02 9.39
C ASP A 194 -0.87 17.49 10.86
N PRO A 195 -1.90 17.05 11.62
CA PRO A 195 -2.16 17.51 12.97
C PRO A 195 -1.13 17.02 14.00
N SER A 196 -0.24 16.07 13.68
CA SER A 196 0.72 15.50 14.64
C SER A 196 2.10 16.17 14.59
N ASN A 197 2.16 17.45 14.95
CA ASN A 197 3.41 18.24 15.04
C ASN A 197 4.20 18.33 13.72
N ASP A 198 3.49 18.40 12.59
CA ASP A 198 4.13 18.67 11.31
C ASP A 198 4.78 20.07 11.31
N PRO A 199 6.10 20.19 11.01
CA PRO A 199 6.76 21.48 10.90
C PRO A 199 6.26 22.29 9.70
N LEU A 200 5.66 21.66 8.70
CA LEU A 200 5.12 22.36 7.54
C LEU A 200 3.81 23.10 7.88
N PRO A 201 3.62 24.31 7.30
CA PRO A 201 2.38 25.05 7.47
C PRO A 201 1.25 24.40 6.67
N HIS A 202 0.03 24.92 6.86
CA HIS A 202 -1.09 24.57 6.00
C HIS A 202 -0.86 25.07 4.57
N GLN A 203 -0.67 24.13 3.63
CA GLN A 203 -0.31 24.43 2.25
C GLN A 203 -0.73 23.31 1.30
N ILE A 204 -0.60 23.55 -0.01
CA ILE A 204 -0.68 22.49 -1.02
C ILE A 204 0.66 21.77 -1.06
N HIS A 205 0.68 20.52 -0.61
CA HIS A 205 1.90 19.71 -0.55
C HIS A 205 2.18 19.01 -1.89
N ALA A 206 3.45 18.81 -2.21
CA ALA A 206 3.86 18.07 -3.41
C ALA A 206 3.23 16.67 -3.47
N GLN A 207 3.19 15.97 -2.34
CA GLN A 207 2.64 14.62 -2.23
C GLN A 207 1.10 14.58 -2.33
N THR A 208 0.40 15.71 -2.13
CA THR A 208 -1.03 15.82 -2.50
C THR A 208 -1.18 15.86 -4.02
N ILE A 209 -0.37 16.68 -4.69
CA ILE A 209 -0.45 16.88 -6.14
C ILE A 209 0.01 15.65 -6.91
N GLU A 210 1.01 14.92 -6.42
CA GLU A 210 1.53 13.75 -7.11
C GLU A 210 0.49 12.63 -7.29
N GLN A 211 -0.53 12.57 -6.41
CA GLN A 211 -1.62 11.58 -6.50
C GLN A 211 -2.42 11.74 -7.80
N PHE A 212 -2.50 12.96 -8.33
CA PHE A 212 -3.16 13.22 -9.62
C PHE A 212 -2.46 12.51 -10.78
N ALA A 213 -1.15 12.28 -10.71
CA ALA A 213 -0.44 11.60 -11.79
C ALA A 213 -0.93 10.17 -12.00
N TYR A 214 -1.25 9.46 -10.93
CA TYR A 214 -1.82 8.10 -11.00
C TYR A 214 -3.21 8.14 -11.63
N PHE A 215 -4.06 9.07 -11.19
CA PHE A 215 -5.39 9.26 -11.76
C PHE A 215 -5.34 9.60 -13.27
N LEU A 216 -4.55 10.61 -13.63
CA LEU A 216 -4.45 11.08 -15.01
C LEU A 216 -3.81 10.02 -15.91
N TYR A 217 -2.83 9.29 -15.39
CA TYR A 217 -2.20 8.18 -16.11
C TYR A 217 -3.21 7.09 -16.45
N ALA A 218 -3.94 6.63 -15.42
CA ALA A 218 -4.85 5.51 -15.50
C ALA A 218 -6.22 5.82 -16.10
N TYR A 219 -6.52 7.10 -16.38
CA TYR A 219 -7.82 7.53 -16.93
C TYR A 219 -8.37 6.64 -18.06
N PRO A 220 -7.60 6.18 -19.07
CA PRO A 220 -8.17 5.34 -20.12
C PRO A 220 -8.79 4.04 -19.61
N ALA A 221 -8.34 3.51 -18.47
CA ALA A 221 -8.84 2.27 -17.89
C ALA A 221 -10.26 2.41 -17.32
N TYR A 222 -10.67 3.61 -16.93
CA TYR A 222 -11.97 3.89 -16.31
C TYR A 222 -12.64 5.13 -16.91
N ALA A 223 -12.28 5.50 -18.14
CA ALA A 223 -12.79 6.68 -18.82
C ALA A 223 -14.30 6.63 -19.03
N GLU A 224 -14.86 5.43 -19.18
CA GLU A 224 -16.32 5.25 -19.28
C GLU A 224 -17.05 5.71 -18.02
N TYR A 225 -16.40 5.68 -16.85
CA TYR A 225 -17.01 6.01 -15.56
C TYR A 225 -16.71 7.43 -15.07
N VAL A 226 -15.70 8.09 -15.62
CA VAL A 226 -15.25 9.40 -15.13
C VAL A 226 -15.69 10.50 -16.10
N PRO A 227 -16.55 11.45 -15.67
CA PRO A 227 -16.98 12.55 -16.51
C PRO A 227 -15.79 13.34 -17.09
N ASP A 228 -15.83 13.64 -18.39
CA ASP A 228 -14.76 14.36 -19.09
C ASP A 228 -14.47 15.73 -18.45
N ALA A 229 -15.51 16.44 -17.99
CA ALA A 229 -15.35 17.72 -17.28
C ALA A 229 -14.57 17.57 -15.96
N PHE A 230 -14.81 16.50 -15.20
CA PHE A 230 -14.05 16.19 -13.99
C PHE A 230 -12.58 15.90 -14.31
N TYR A 231 -12.35 15.03 -15.30
CA TYR A 231 -11.01 14.68 -15.77
C TYR A 231 -10.22 15.93 -16.20
N ARG A 232 -10.80 16.79 -17.06
CA ARG A 232 -10.11 18.00 -17.56
C ARG A 232 -9.80 18.98 -16.44
N ARG A 233 -10.66 19.08 -15.42
CA ARG A 233 -10.41 19.92 -14.25
C ARG A 233 -9.26 19.38 -13.39
N ALA A 234 -9.23 18.07 -13.16
CA ALA A 234 -8.11 17.40 -12.49
C ALA A 234 -6.79 17.56 -13.26
N GLU A 235 -6.84 17.40 -14.58
CA GLU A 235 -5.71 17.57 -15.48
C GLU A 235 -5.13 18.99 -15.41
N GLN A 236 -5.99 20.00 -15.62
CA GLN A 236 -5.60 21.41 -15.55
C GLN A 236 -5.00 21.75 -14.18
N PHE A 237 -5.66 21.33 -13.10
CA PHE A 237 -5.17 21.57 -11.74
C PHE A 237 -3.79 20.94 -11.51
N ALA A 238 -3.59 19.69 -11.91
CA ALA A 238 -2.30 19.01 -11.74
C ALA A 238 -1.18 19.74 -12.51
N PHE A 239 -1.43 20.08 -13.79
CA PHE A 239 -0.45 20.82 -14.61
C PHE A 239 -0.11 22.19 -14.02
N ASP A 240 -1.11 22.93 -13.52
CA ASP A 240 -0.90 24.26 -12.94
C ASP A 240 -0.11 24.24 -11.62
N GLN A 241 -0.33 23.22 -10.79
CA GLN A 241 0.31 23.12 -9.49
C GLN A 241 1.69 22.46 -9.54
N TRP A 242 1.96 21.59 -10.53
CA TRP A 242 3.13 20.70 -10.52
C TRP A 242 4.45 21.43 -10.23
N ALA A 243 4.75 22.48 -11.00
CA ALA A 243 5.97 23.28 -10.81
C ALA A 243 5.93 24.13 -9.52
N ARG A 244 4.74 24.60 -9.12
CA ARG A 244 4.55 25.47 -7.94
C ARG A 244 4.85 24.75 -6.64
N VAL A 245 4.48 23.48 -6.56
CA VAL A 245 4.76 22.61 -5.39
C VAL A 245 6.14 21.95 -5.47
N GLY A 246 6.95 22.27 -6.49
CA GLY A 246 8.34 21.84 -6.58
C GLY A 246 8.57 20.45 -7.18
N LEU A 247 7.56 19.79 -7.76
CA LEU A 247 7.70 18.43 -8.30
C LEU A 247 8.63 18.33 -9.54
N LEU A 248 9.00 19.46 -10.17
CA LEU A 248 10.02 19.49 -11.23
C LEU A 248 11.45 19.70 -10.71
N LYS A 249 11.64 19.84 -9.40
CA LYS A 249 12.93 20.05 -8.77
C LYS A 249 13.35 18.78 -8.02
N VAL A 250 14.65 18.65 -7.78
CA VAL A 250 15.17 17.66 -6.84
C VAL A 250 14.70 18.03 -5.43
N ILE A 251 13.98 17.11 -4.81
CA ILE A 251 13.55 17.17 -3.40
C ILE A 251 14.59 16.36 -2.61
N SER A 252 15.43 17.07 -1.86
CA SER A 252 16.54 16.47 -1.10
C SER A 252 16.21 16.24 0.38
N GLU A 253 15.03 16.66 0.83
CA GLU A 253 14.56 16.41 2.18
C GLU A 253 14.25 14.92 2.35
N VAL A 254 14.81 14.31 3.40
CA VAL A 254 14.49 12.97 3.84
C VAL A 254 13.69 13.12 5.13
N GLY A 255 12.44 12.68 5.11
CA GLY A 255 11.60 12.81 6.29
C GLY A 255 11.88 11.74 7.35
N ASP A 256 10.94 11.64 8.28
CA ASP A 256 11.15 10.99 9.58
C ASP A 256 10.49 9.61 9.69
N TYR A 257 10.53 9.04 10.89
CA TYR A 257 9.90 7.75 11.18
C TYR A 257 8.38 7.74 11.06
N LYS A 258 7.72 8.90 11.05
CA LYS A 258 6.29 8.96 10.75
C LYS A 258 6.03 8.75 9.25
N GLY A 259 7.06 8.78 8.40
CA GLY A 259 6.98 8.52 6.95
C GLY A 259 6.59 9.72 6.10
N ARG A 260 6.77 10.93 6.64
CA ARG A 260 6.73 12.18 5.87
C ARG A 260 7.88 12.19 4.86
N HIS A 261 7.72 12.89 3.73
CA HIS A 261 8.81 13.15 2.78
C HIS A 261 9.71 11.95 2.46
N CYS A 262 9.09 10.81 2.09
CA CYS A 262 9.84 9.64 1.63
C CYS A 262 10.80 10.03 0.50
N PRO A 263 12.10 9.74 0.57
CA PRO A 263 13.04 10.14 -0.47
C PRO A 263 12.63 9.57 -1.83
N GLY A 264 12.82 10.36 -2.88
CA GLY A 264 12.52 9.92 -4.25
C GLY A 264 11.03 9.73 -4.56
N HIS A 265 10.11 10.13 -3.68
CA HIS A 265 8.66 9.98 -3.89
C HIS A 265 8.17 10.59 -5.23
N SER A 266 8.87 11.63 -5.73
CA SER A 266 8.55 12.32 -6.98
C SER A 266 8.99 11.58 -8.26
N VAL A 267 9.77 10.49 -8.18
CA VAL A 267 10.23 9.75 -9.38
C VAL A 267 9.05 9.16 -10.16
N MET A 268 8.27 8.26 -9.53
CA MET A 268 7.14 7.61 -10.19
C MET A 268 6.10 8.63 -10.73
N PRO A 269 5.61 9.60 -9.93
CA PRO A 269 4.63 10.58 -10.42
C PRO A 269 5.12 11.39 -11.63
N ASN A 270 6.40 11.75 -11.68
CA ASN A 270 6.96 12.44 -12.84
C ASN A 270 7.04 11.54 -14.07
N LEU A 271 7.35 10.25 -13.93
CA LEU A 271 7.27 9.30 -15.04
C LEU A 271 5.84 9.17 -15.58
N LEU A 272 4.85 9.09 -14.67
CA LEU A 272 3.45 9.04 -15.04
C LEU A 272 2.99 10.34 -15.74
N MET A 273 3.41 11.50 -15.23
CA MET A 273 3.11 12.79 -15.86
C MET A 273 3.79 12.98 -17.21
N TYR A 274 4.99 12.42 -17.40
CA TYR A 274 5.64 12.41 -18.72
C TYR A 274 4.77 11.69 -19.76
N GLU A 275 4.22 10.53 -19.40
CA GLU A 275 3.33 9.74 -20.27
C GLU A 275 1.99 10.45 -20.51
N VAL A 276 1.42 11.08 -19.48
CA VAL A 276 0.22 11.93 -19.63
C VAL A 276 0.49 13.09 -20.59
N ALA A 277 1.57 13.84 -20.37
CA ALA A 277 1.91 15.01 -21.18
C ALA A 277 2.24 14.62 -22.63
N THR A 278 2.90 13.48 -22.84
CA THR A 278 3.19 12.93 -24.17
C THR A 278 1.91 12.53 -24.89
N ARG A 279 0.98 11.82 -24.23
CA ARG A 279 -0.34 11.49 -24.79
C ARG A 279 -1.16 12.74 -25.16
N ARG A 280 -0.93 13.84 -24.46
CA ARG A 280 -1.57 15.15 -24.73
C ARG A 280 -0.86 15.98 -25.79
N GLY A 281 0.28 15.52 -26.33
CA GLY A 281 1.06 16.25 -27.32
C GLY A 281 1.62 17.57 -26.78
N ARG A 282 1.94 17.65 -25.48
CA ARG A 282 2.50 18.87 -24.88
C ARG A 282 3.98 19.01 -25.21
N ASP A 283 4.39 20.20 -25.65
CA ASP A 283 5.79 20.52 -25.96
C ASP A 283 6.71 20.44 -24.73
N ASP A 284 6.15 20.63 -23.54
CA ASP A 284 6.87 20.60 -22.27
C ASP A 284 6.96 19.20 -21.63
N ALA A 285 6.46 18.15 -22.28
CA ALA A 285 6.40 16.80 -21.70
C ALA A 285 7.76 16.33 -21.16
N ARG A 286 8.86 16.63 -21.87
CA ARG A 286 10.20 16.16 -21.49
C ARG A 286 10.65 16.64 -20.10
N GLN A 287 10.11 17.76 -19.59
CA GLN A 287 10.50 18.28 -18.27
C GLN A 287 10.20 17.29 -17.13
N TYR A 288 9.12 16.52 -17.24
CA TYR A 288 8.73 15.53 -16.22
C TYR A 288 9.73 14.38 -16.18
N LEU A 289 10.08 13.81 -17.34
CA LEU A 289 11.08 12.75 -17.42
C LEU A 289 12.45 13.22 -16.90
N ASN A 290 12.86 14.43 -17.27
CA ASN A 290 14.10 15.02 -16.76
C ASN A 290 14.08 15.18 -15.23
N ALA A 291 12.94 15.59 -14.65
CA ALA A 291 12.78 15.69 -13.20
C ALA A 291 12.86 14.32 -12.50
N ALA A 292 12.25 13.27 -13.07
CA ALA A 292 12.35 11.90 -12.55
C ALA A 292 13.81 11.40 -12.56
N VAL A 293 14.53 11.61 -13.67
CA VAL A 293 15.94 11.23 -13.81
C VAL A 293 16.82 12.01 -12.83
N ALA A 294 16.61 13.32 -12.69
CA ALA A 294 17.37 14.15 -11.75
C ALA A 294 17.14 13.74 -10.29
N GLN A 295 15.89 13.44 -9.91
CA GLN A 295 15.58 12.94 -8.58
C GLN A 295 16.25 11.58 -8.32
N ALA A 296 16.19 10.66 -9.29
CA ALA A 296 16.84 9.36 -9.17
C ALA A 296 18.37 9.49 -9.08
N ALA A 297 18.98 10.41 -9.83
CA ALA A 297 20.41 10.70 -9.74
C ALA A 297 20.78 11.17 -8.33
N TRP A 298 20.04 12.13 -7.77
CA TRP A 298 20.26 12.57 -6.39
C TRP A 298 20.18 11.43 -5.37
N VAL A 299 19.18 10.54 -5.49
CA VAL A 299 19.07 9.35 -4.63
C VAL A 299 20.33 8.48 -4.74
N VAL A 300 20.74 8.15 -5.97
CA VAL A 300 21.86 7.25 -6.22
C VAL A 300 23.19 7.85 -5.72
N ASP A 301 23.36 9.16 -5.89
CA ASP A 301 24.59 9.88 -5.54
C ASP A 301 24.70 10.20 -4.04
N THR A 302 23.56 10.34 -3.35
CA THR A 302 23.53 10.88 -1.96
C THR A 302 23.13 9.84 -0.93
N LEU A 303 22.23 8.91 -1.26
CA LEU A 303 21.63 8.00 -0.28
C LEU A 303 22.33 6.65 -0.28
N ASN A 304 22.60 6.14 0.92
CA ASN A 304 23.12 4.80 1.09
C ASN A 304 21.95 3.79 1.03
N PRO A 305 21.95 2.82 0.07
CA PRO A 305 20.88 1.84 -0.05
C PRO A 305 20.80 0.86 1.13
N ALA A 306 21.80 0.85 2.03
CA ALA A 306 21.81 0.06 3.26
C ALA A 306 21.45 0.88 4.52
N ASP A 307 21.24 2.20 4.41
CA ASP A 307 20.85 3.02 5.55
C ASP A 307 19.44 2.63 6.03
N PRO A 308 19.24 2.29 7.31
CA PRO A 308 17.92 1.97 7.85
C PRO A 308 16.86 3.04 7.59
N MET A 309 17.21 4.32 7.58
CA MET A 309 16.28 5.42 7.28
C MET A 309 15.80 5.42 5.83
N VAL A 310 16.66 5.00 4.91
CA VAL A 310 16.34 4.88 3.47
C VAL A 310 15.57 3.58 3.22
N MET A 311 15.95 2.51 3.91
CA MET A 311 15.41 1.18 3.65
C MET A 311 14.07 0.89 4.29
N LYS A 312 13.85 1.30 5.56
CA LYS A 312 12.66 0.93 6.35
C LYS A 312 12.13 2.09 7.18
N GLY A 313 12.95 3.10 7.49
CA GLY A 313 12.59 4.21 8.37
C GLY A 313 11.39 5.04 7.90
N GLN A 314 10.99 4.96 6.63
CA GLN A 314 9.76 5.58 6.13
C GLN A 314 8.55 4.66 6.36
N ARG A 315 8.07 4.62 7.61
CA ARG A 315 7.14 3.62 8.22
C ARG A 315 5.92 3.14 7.41
N MET A 316 5.46 3.90 6.42
CA MET A 316 4.35 3.51 5.52
C MET A 316 4.58 3.90 4.06
N SER A 317 5.62 4.67 3.77
CA SER A 317 5.81 5.32 2.47
C SER A 317 7.07 4.86 1.74
N GLU A 318 7.90 3.99 2.34
CA GLU A 318 9.14 3.47 1.73
C GLU A 318 8.96 2.91 0.31
N HIS A 319 7.80 2.33 0.01
CA HIS A 319 7.51 1.74 -1.30
C HIS A 319 7.62 2.75 -2.44
N LYS A 320 7.38 4.04 -2.16
CA LYS A 320 7.43 5.11 -3.14
C LYS A 320 8.82 5.26 -3.76
N LEU A 321 9.87 5.08 -2.96
CA LEU A 321 11.25 5.13 -3.42
C LEU A 321 11.52 4.00 -4.41
N MET A 322 11.43 2.75 -3.95
CA MET A 322 11.87 1.59 -4.73
C MET A 322 11.00 1.36 -5.96
N THR A 323 9.67 1.48 -5.85
CA THR A 323 8.79 1.30 -7.01
C THR A 323 9.05 2.34 -8.09
N GLY A 324 9.33 3.60 -7.73
CA GLY A 324 9.70 4.64 -8.68
C GLY A 324 11.06 4.40 -9.36
N LEU A 325 12.07 3.99 -8.59
CA LEU A 325 13.39 3.66 -9.13
C LEU A 325 13.36 2.45 -10.07
N VAL A 326 12.65 1.39 -9.68
CA VAL A 326 12.45 0.20 -10.52
C VAL A 326 11.76 0.58 -11.82
N MET A 327 10.71 1.40 -11.75
CA MET A 327 9.99 1.86 -12.94
C MET A 327 10.88 2.62 -13.92
N LEU A 328 11.74 3.52 -13.40
CA LEU A 328 12.71 4.23 -14.21
C LEU A 328 13.69 3.26 -14.87
N GLN A 329 14.27 2.35 -14.07
CA GLN A 329 15.24 1.37 -14.53
C GLN A 329 14.67 0.41 -15.59
N GLN A 330 13.39 0.05 -15.46
CA GLN A 330 12.73 -0.90 -16.34
C GLN A 330 12.32 -0.28 -17.68
N ASN A 331 11.82 0.96 -17.68
CA ASN A 331 11.17 1.56 -18.85
C ASN A 331 11.97 2.67 -19.52
N TYR A 332 12.99 3.19 -18.83
CA TYR A 332 13.81 4.31 -19.28
C TYR A 332 15.30 4.05 -18.99
N ALA A 333 15.74 2.79 -19.12
CA ALA A 333 17.08 2.35 -18.77
C ALA A 333 18.20 3.21 -19.39
N ASP A 334 18.04 3.60 -20.67
CA ASP A 334 19.02 4.43 -21.40
C ASP A 334 19.16 5.85 -20.85
N LEU A 335 18.18 6.31 -20.07
CA LEU A 335 18.14 7.63 -19.46
C LEU A 335 18.31 7.59 -17.94
N ALA A 336 18.24 6.40 -17.34
CA ALA A 336 18.43 6.22 -15.91
C ALA A 336 19.88 6.58 -15.50
N PRO A 337 20.10 7.04 -14.25
CA PRO A 337 21.46 7.22 -13.73
C PRO A 337 22.29 5.93 -13.92
N PRO A 338 23.53 6.00 -14.45
CA PRO A 338 24.31 4.80 -14.76
C PRO A 338 24.50 3.84 -13.58
N ALA A 339 24.61 4.38 -12.36
CA ALA A 339 24.77 3.61 -11.13
C ALA A 339 23.44 3.12 -10.51
N LEU A 340 22.28 3.41 -11.12
CA LEU A 340 20.98 3.03 -10.56
C LEU A 340 20.83 1.51 -10.40
N ARG A 341 21.20 0.75 -11.43
CA ARG A 341 21.12 -0.72 -11.40
C ARG A 341 21.96 -1.30 -10.25
N GLU A 342 23.19 -0.82 -10.09
CA GLU A 342 24.07 -1.24 -8.99
C GLU A 342 23.52 -0.81 -7.63
N TRP A 343 22.94 0.38 -7.53
CA TRP A 343 22.30 0.88 -6.31
C TRP A 343 21.13 -0.04 -5.88
N ILE A 344 20.25 -0.41 -6.80
CA ILE A 344 19.15 -1.36 -6.54
C ILE A 344 19.69 -2.74 -6.17
N ALA A 345 20.77 -3.21 -6.82
CA ALA A 345 21.40 -4.48 -6.48
C ALA A 345 21.97 -4.48 -5.05
N ARG A 346 22.57 -3.38 -4.60
CA ARG A 346 23.03 -3.24 -3.20
C ARG A 346 21.86 -3.21 -2.21
N TRP A 347 20.78 -2.47 -2.52
CA TRP A 347 19.55 -2.51 -1.72
C TRP A 347 19.01 -3.94 -1.60
N THR A 348 18.99 -4.69 -2.70
CA THR A 348 18.53 -6.08 -2.77
C THR A 348 19.34 -6.99 -1.85
N GLN A 349 20.66 -6.88 -1.91
CA GLN A 349 21.55 -7.65 -1.04
C GLN A 349 21.30 -7.34 0.45
N THR A 350 21.15 -6.06 0.79
CA THR A 350 20.86 -5.67 2.19
C THR A 350 19.48 -6.14 2.63
N ALA A 351 18.46 -6.04 1.78
CA ALA A 351 17.11 -6.50 2.10
C ALA A 351 17.09 -8.01 2.37
N ILE A 352 17.74 -8.80 1.50
CA ILE A 352 17.87 -10.25 1.69
C ILE A 352 18.63 -10.57 2.98
N ALA A 353 19.78 -9.92 3.20
CA ALA A 353 20.60 -10.17 4.39
C ALA A 353 19.85 -9.82 5.70
N ARG A 354 19.08 -8.72 5.72
CA ARG A 354 18.27 -8.33 6.90
C ARG A 354 17.04 -9.21 7.12
N SER A 355 16.65 -10.00 6.12
CA SER A 355 15.59 -11.00 6.24
C SER A 355 16.10 -12.42 6.46
N ASP A 356 17.42 -12.63 6.57
CA ASP A 356 18.01 -13.95 6.86
C ASP A 356 17.85 -14.29 8.36
N ASN A 357 16.64 -14.69 8.73
CA ASN A 357 16.27 -15.08 10.08
C ASN A 357 15.05 -16.01 10.05
N MET A 358 14.71 -16.61 11.19
CA MET A 358 13.64 -17.63 11.29
C MET A 358 12.23 -17.17 10.90
N TRP A 359 11.99 -15.86 10.80
CA TRP A 359 10.71 -15.28 10.40
C TRP A 359 10.68 -14.78 8.97
N ASP A 360 11.81 -14.84 8.26
CA ASP A 360 12.00 -14.17 6.96
C ASP A 360 11.65 -12.67 7.02
N PHE A 361 11.69 -12.09 8.22
CA PHE A 361 11.23 -10.74 8.49
C PHE A 361 12.36 -9.75 8.23
N ARG A 362 12.11 -8.70 7.45
CA ARG A 362 13.15 -7.70 7.17
C ARG A 362 13.38 -6.84 8.41
N LYS A 363 14.51 -7.06 9.07
CA LYS A 363 14.96 -6.24 10.20
C LYS A 363 15.20 -4.79 9.78
N PHE A 364 15.08 -3.88 10.74
CA PHE A 364 15.40 -2.46 10.58
C PHE A 364 16.90 -2.26 10.33
N ASP A 365 17.73 -2.83 11.19
CA ASP A 365 19.18 -2.90 11.04
C ASP A 365 19.73 -4.19 11.69
N ASP A 366 21.05 -4.25 11.91
CA ASP A 366 21.70 -5.44 12.47
C ASP A 366 21.33 -5.66 13.95
N ALA A 367 21.00 -4.61 14.70
CA ALA A 367 20.64 -4.64 16.11
C ALA A 367 19.12 -4.69 16.35
N LEU A 368 18.35 -3.98 15.54
CA LEU A 368 16.92 -3.75 15.72
C LEU A 368 16.09 -4.48 14.67
N TRP A 369 15.01 -5.11 15.15
CA TRP A 369 14.06 -5.80 14.28
C TRP A 369 13.09 -4.81 13.62
N THR A 370 12.51 -3.91 14.40
CA THR A 370 11.57 -2.89 13.94
C THR A 370 12.16 -1.51 14.18
N ILE A 371 11.50 -0.46 13.68
CA ILE A 371 11.83 0.95 13.97
C ILE A 371 12.10 1.13 15.49
N PRO A 372 13.10 1.92 15.90
CA PRO A 372 13.37 2.19 17.31
C PRO A 372 12.13 2.67 18.08
N ARG A 373 11.97 2.23 19.34
CA ARG A 373 10.88 2.73 20.20
C ARG A 373 11.03 4.22 20.48
N ASP A 374 12.23 4.62 20.91
CA ASP A 374 12.61 6.02 21.04
C ASP A 374 13.24 6.48 19.72
N THR A 375 12.57 7.43 19.09
CA THR A 375 13.00 8.02 17.81
C THR A 375 13.53 9.44 17.99
N GLY A 376 13.61 9.93 19.24
CA GLY A 376 13.87 11.33 19.54
C GLY A 376 12.73 12.27 19.11
N GLN A 377 11.60 11.72 18.63
CA GLN A 377 10.41 12.47 18.26
C GLN A 377 9.49 12.65 19.46
N ASP A 378 8.68 13.71 19.44
CA ASP A 378 7.76 14.02 20.53
C ASP A 378 6.82 12.82 20.83
N PRO A 379 6.89 12.26 22.06
CA PRO A 379 6.12 11.08 22.45
C PRO A 379 4.61 11.33 22.45
N THR A 380 4.11 12.55 22.25
CA THR A 380 2.67 12.83 22.11
C THR A 380 2.03 12.21 20.87
N THR A 381 2.83 11.83 19.86
CA THR A 381 2.32 11.31 18.58
C THR A 381 2.22 9.78 18.52
N SER A 382 3.06 9.05 19.26
CA SER A 382 3.00 7.58 19.39
C SER A 382 2.71 7.09 20.82
N GLY A 383 2.56 8.02 21.76
CA GLY A 383 2.66 7.73 23.20
C GLY A 383 4.07 7.28 23.61
N GLY A 384 4.26 7.05 24.91
CA GLY A 384 5.45 6.35 25.44
C GLY A 384 5.58 4.89 24.98
N ALA A 385 4.59 4.37 24.25
CA ALA A 385 4.60 3.04 23.64
C ALA A 385 5.48 2.95 22.39
N GLY A 386 5.84 4.08 21.78
CA GLY A 386 6.64 4.14 20.55
C GLY A 386 5.89 3.74 19.28
N TRP A 387 6.54 3.96 18.14
CA TRP A 387 5.92 3.76 16.82
C TRP A 387 5.76 2.28 16.46
N ASN A 388 4.56 1.92 16.01
CA ASN A 388 4.29 0.63 15.37
C ASN A 388 4.66 0.67 13.87
N GLU A 389 4.82 -0.44 13.15
CA GLU A 389 5.22 -0.37 11.73
C GLU A 389 4.47 -1.27 10.75
N PRO A 390 3.14 -1.49 10.91
CA PRO A 390 2.40 -2.34 9.99
C PRO A 390 2.42 -1.82 8.54
N GLY A 391 2.61 -0.51 8.33
CA GLY A 391 2.80 0.07 7.00
C GLY A 391 4.05 -0.45 6.26
N ASN A 392 5.18 -0.65 6.94
CA ASN A 392 6.38 -1.23 6.33
C ASN A 392 6.14 -2.69 5.95
N ILE A 393 5.48 -3.42 6.85
CA ILE A 393 5.20 -4.84 6.64
C ILE A 393 4.23 -5.01 5.47
N ALA A 394 3.15 -4.23 5.46
CA ALA A 394 2.15 -4.24 4.40
C ALA A 394 2.71 -3.75 3.05
N ALA A 395 3.67 -2.84 3.03
CA ALA A 395 4.26 -2.31 1.80
C ALA A 395 5.41 -3.16 1.23
N PHE A 396 6.15 -3.89 2.08
CA PHE A 396 7.37 -4.59 1.67
C PHE A 396 7.19 -5.61 0.53
N PRO A 397 6.07 -6.37 0.44
CA PRO A 397 5.82 -7.24 -0.69
C PRO A 397 5.87 -6.50 -2.04
N ALA A 398 5.33 -5.28 -2.14
CA ALA A 398 5.42 -4.47 -3.35
C ALA A 398 6.87 -4.17 -3.75
N LEU A 399 7.73 -3.83 -2.79
CA LEU A 399 9.15 -3.56 -3.06
C LEU A 399 9.85 -4.82 -3.57
N CYS A 400 9.62 -5.95 -2.91
CA CYS A 400 10.21 -7.23 -3.28
C CYS A 400 9.81 -7.64 -4.70
N LEU A 401 8.51 -7.58 -5.01
CA LEU A 401 7.99 -7.97 -6.32
C LEU A 401 8.40 -7.00 -7.43
N ALA A 402 8.46 -5.68 -7.14
CA ALA A 402 9.00 -4.69 -8.08
C ALA A 402 10.45 -5.01 -8.44
N VAL A 403 11.30 -5.18 -7.43
CA VAL A 403 12.74 -5.43 -7.61
C VAL A 403 12.98 -6.81 -8.26
N ALA A 404 12.20 -7.84 -7.90
CA ALA A 404 12.27 -9.15 -8.53
C ALA A 404 12.04 -9.06 -10.05
N GLY A 405 11.12 -8.21 -10.49
CA GLY A 405 10.80 -7.99 -11.91
C GLY A 405 11.96 -7.47 -12.77
N ILE A 406 13.03 -6.93 -12.16
CA ILE A 406 14.24 -6.47 -12.87
C ILE A 406 15.52 -7.20 -12.40
N THR A 407 15.41 -8.17 -11.49
CA THR A 407 16.57 -8.89 -10.94
C THR A 407 16.97 -10.05 -11.83
N GLU A 408 18.15 -9.95 -12.43
CA GLU A 408 18.68 -10.96 -13.35
C GLU A 408 19.05 -12.27 -12.63
N ASN A 409 19.64 -12.19 -11.42
CA ASN A 409 20.03 -13.36 -10.64
C ASN A 409 18.80 -14.19 -10.19
N PRO A 410 18.64 -15.44 -10.66
CA PRO A 410 17.45 -16.24 -10.36
C PRO A 410 17.26 -16.55 -8.88
N GLN A 411 18.34 -16.78 -8.13
CA GLN A 411 18.25 -17.07 -6.69
C GLN A 411 17.79 -15.84 -5.90
N GLN A 412 18.32 -14.66 -6.20
CA GLN A 412 17.88 -13.41 -5.57
C GLN A 412 16.44 -13.09 -5.93
N ARG A 413 16.05 -13.29 -7.19
CA ARG A 413 14.68 -13.11 -7.66
C ARG A 413 13.71 -13.99 -6.90
N GLN A 414 14.01 -15.28 -6.81
CA GLN A 414 13.22 -16.25 -6.05
C GLN A 414 13.13 -15.86 -4.58
N ARG A 415 14.27 -15.48 -3.97
CA ARG A 415 14.29 -15.05 -2.57
C ARG A 415 13.42 -13.82 -2.33
N LEU A 416 13.39 -12.84 -3.23
CA LEU A 416 12.50 -11.69 -3.12
C LEU A 416 11.01 -12.09 -3.14
N VAL A 417 10.64 -13.07 -3.97
CA VAL A 417 9.27 -13.60 -4.01
C VAL A 417 8.90 -14.28 -2.69
N GLU A 418 9.80 -15.09 -2.13
CA GLU A 418 9.63 -15.71 -0.81
C GLU A 418 9.46 -14.65 0.29
N LEU A 419 10.29 -13.59 0.27
CA LEU A 419 10.20 -12.50 1.23
C LEU A 419 8.89 -11.71 1.13
N ALA A 420 8.34 -11.58 -0.09
CA ALA A 420 7.04 -10.96 -0.31
C ALA A 420 5.92 -11.80 0.34
N ALA A 421 5.91 -13.12 0.11
CA ALA A 421 4.97 -14.04 0.76
C ALA A 421 5.11 -13.99 2.29
N ALA A 422 6.34 -14.08 2.81
CA ALA A 422 6.58 -14.08 4.25
C ALA A 422 6.11 -12.80 4.96
N HIS A 423 6.13 -11.64 4.30
CA HIS A 423 5.61 -10.41 4.92
C HIS A 423 4.08 -10.33 4.91
N PHE A 424 3.40 -10.95 3.94
CA PHE A 424 1.96 -11.19 4.06
C PHE A 424 1.66 -12.16 5.21
N ASP A 425 2.38 -13.28 5.29
CA ASP A 425 2.21 -14.24 6.39
C ASP A 425 2.42 -13.55 7.74
N HIS A 426 3.45 -12.71 7.86
CA HIS A 426 3.72 -11.93 9.06
C HIS A 426 2.57 -10.98 9.40
N LEU A 427 2.00 -10.28 8.41
CA LEU A 427 0.85 -9.40 8.59
C LEU A 427 -0.37 -10.18 9.11
N PHE A 428 -0.53 -11.44 8.72
CA PHE A 428 -1.71 -12.26 9.01
C PHE A 428 -1.50 -13.38 10.05
N GLY A 429 -0.37 -13.44 10.75
CA GLY A 429 -0.22 -14.27 11.96
C GLY A 429 1.10 -15.02 12.11
N ARG A 430 1.93 -15.13 11.08
CA ARG A 430 3.29 -15.71 11.15
C ARG A 430 4.28 -14.70 11.74
N ASN A 431 4.08 -14.37 13.00
CA ASN A 431 4.91 -13.45 13.75
C ASN A 431 5.04 -13.90 15.22
N PRO A 432 5.96 -13.31 16.01
CA PRO A 432 6.18 -13.74 17.39
C PRO A 432 4.97 -13.67 18.33
N VAL A 433 3.94 -12.90 17.98
CA VAL A 433 2.69 -12.78 18.76
C VAL A 433 1.68 -13.84 18.34
N GLY A 434 1.79 -14.40 17.12
CA GLY A 434 0.82 -15.37 16.61
C GLY A 434 -0.55 -14.76 16.34
N ALA A 435 -0.60 -13.51 15.89
CA ALA A 435 -1.82 -12.75 15.68
C ALA A 435 -1.73 -11.88 14.41
N ALA A 436 -2.83 -11.79 13.67
CA ALA A 436 -2.94 -10.89 12.53
C ALA A 436 -2.96 -9.43 12.97
N SER A 437 -2.56 -8.55 12.05
CA SER A 437 -2.39 -7.12 12.26
C SER A 437 -3.72 -6.34 12.37
N CYS A 438 -4.85 -7.04 12.49
CA CYS A 438 -6.21 -6.49 12.62
C CYS A 438 -6.83 -6.92 13.96
N ALA A 439 -7.56 -6.03 14.65
CA ALA A 439 -8.05 -6.31 16.02
C ALA A 439 -9.02 -7.50 16.09
N ASP A 440 -10.06 -7.51 15.24
CA ASP A 440 -11.12 -8.53 15.27
C ASP A 440 -10.92 -9.62 14.19
N GLY A 441 -9.67 -9.96 13.84
CA GLY A 441 -9.24 -11.09 12.99
C GLY A 441 -10.29 -11.65 12.02
N PRO A 442 -11.03 -12.70 12.41
CA PRO A 442 -12.04 -13.37 11.56
C PRO A 442 -13.15 -12.45 11.01
N ALA A 443 -13.50 -11.38 11.73
CA ALA A 443 -14.50 -10.41 11.28
C ALA A 443 -13.95 -9.40 10.26
N GLN A 444 -12.61 -9.27 10.18
CA GLN A 444 -11.93 -8.27 9.37
C GLN A 444 -11.42 -8.85 8.04
N PHE A 445 -10.86 -10.06 8.08
CA PHE A 445 -10.30 -10.73 6.91
C PHE A 445 -10.70 -12.23 6.91
N PRO A 446 -11.23 -12.75 5.79
CA PRO A 446 -11.45 -14.19 5.61
C PRO A 446 -10.16 -15.00 5.81
N GLY A 447 -10.25 -16.13 6.51
CA GLY A 447 -9.10 -17.02 6.75
C GLY A 447 -8.10 -16.50 7.79
N VAL A 448 -8.52 -15.58 8.67
CA VAL A 448 -7.73 -15.17 9.83
C VAL A 448 -8.40 -15.70 11.10
N GLU A 449 -7.65 -16.42 11.92
CA GLU A 449 -8.17 -17.07 13.14
C GLU A 449 -8.01 -16.16 14.36
N ARG A 450 -6.91 -15.41 14.42
CA ARG A 450 -6.52 -14.60 15.58
C ARG A 450 -6.25 -13.16 15.20
N GLY A 451 -7.01 -12.24 15.78
CA GLY A 451 -6.77 -10.82 15.69
C GLY A 451 -5.74 -10.31 16.71
N TRP A 452 -5.28 -9.08 16.50
CA TRP A 452 -4.29 -8.42 17.33
C TRP A 452 -4.80 -8.24 18.77
N PRO A 453 -4.06 -8.68 19.81
CA PRO A 453 -4.61 -8.80 21.17
C PRO A 453 -4.80 -7.46 21.90
N VAL A 454 -4.19 -6.37 21.44
CA VAL A 454 -4.28 -5.04 22.07
C VAL A 454 -5.04 -4.09 21.16
N HIS A 455 -6.23 -3.68 21.60
CA HIS A 455 -7.12 -2.88 20.77
C HIS A 455 -6.95 -1.38 21.09
N PHE A 456 -7.06 -0.55 20.06
CA PHE A 456 -7.16 0.89 20.27
C PHE A 456 -8.54 1.24 20.85
N PRO A 457 -8.65 2.19 21.81
CA PRO A 457 -9.94 2.47 22.43
C PRO A 457 -10.93 3.05 21.42
N ALA A 458 -12.16 2.56 21.47
CA ALA A 458 -13.22 3.01 20.58
C ALA A 458 -13.53 4.51 20.75
N ASP A 459 -13.94 5.14 19.65
CA ASP A 459 -14.38 6.54 19.58
C ASP A 459 -13.29 7.59 19.91
N ARG A 460 -12.01 7.23 19.78
CA ARG A 460 -10.88 8.12 20.10
C ARG A 460 -10.36 8.90 18.89
N CYS A 461 -9.63 8.21 18.02
CA CYS A 461 -8.86 8.83 16.95
C CYS A 461 -9.24 8.21 15.62
N ALA A 462 -9.69 9.04 14.69
CA ALA A 462 -10.22 8.70 13.36
C ALA A 462 -11.36 7.65 13.26
N ARG A 463 -11.66 6.92 14.35
CA ARG A 463 -12.70 5.90 14.47
C ARG A 463 -12.51 4.76 13.47
N LEU A 464 -11.25 4.40 13.23
CA LEU A 464 -10.89 3.33 12.29
C LEU A 464 -11.07 1.94 12.91
N GLU A 465 -11.12 1.83 14.24
CA GLU A 465 -11.43 0.59 14.95
C GLU A 465 -12.84 0.05 14.69
N ARG A 466 -13.70 0.85 14.05
CA ARG A 466 -15.07 0.48 13.67
C ARG A 466 -15.22 0.17 12.18
N VAL A 467 -14.14 0.22 11.42
CA VAL A 467 -14.12 0.06 9.98
C VAL A 467 -13.77 -1.39 9.63
N ARG A 468 -14.34 -1.92 8.54
CA ARG A 468 -13.97 -3.24 8.01
C ARG A 468 -12.60 -3.19 7.34
N GLY A 469 -11.86 -4.30 7.36
CA GLY A 469 -10.56 -4.46 6.71
C GLY A 469 -9.43 -3.60 7.28
N VAL A 470 -9.56 -3.08 8.50
CA VAL A 470 -8.56 -2.17 9.09
C VAL A 470 -7.28 -2.89 9.51
N ILE A 471 -6.12 -2.31 9.14
CA ILE A 471 -4.81 -2.71 9.66
C ILE A 471 -4.45 -1.81 10.84
N HIS A 472 -4.16 -2.42 11.98
CA HIS A 472 -3.92 -1.77 13.28
C HIS A 472 -2.46 -1.74 13.67
N SER A 473 -1.85 -2.92 13.79
CA SER A 473 -0.67 -3.09 14.63
C SER A 473 0.17 -4.26 14.16
N SER A 474 1.41 -4.37 14.64
CA SER A 474 2.31 -5.44 14.28
C SER A 474 3.25 -5.80 15.42
N ALA A 475 3.91 -6.96 15.30
CA ALA A 475 4.97 -7.37 16.23
C ALA A 475 6.09 -6.33 16.21
N ALA A 476 6.42 -5.84 17.40
CA ALA A 476 7.50 -4.90 17.64
C ALA A 476 8.81 -5.58 18.03
N HIS A 477 9.92 -4.84 18.04
CA HIS A 477 11.25 -5.31 18.44
C HIS A 477 11.26 -6.15 19.72
N GLU A 478 10.46 -5.76 20.70
CA GLU A 478 10.33 -6.38 22.01
C GLU A 478 9.77 -7.80 21.97
N HIS A 479 9.10 -8.17 20.87
CA HIS A 479 8.58 -9.52 20.65
C HIS A 479 9.57 -10.42 19.91
N PHE A 480 10.60 -9.87 19.28
CA PHE A 480 11.55 -10.65 18.50
C PHE A 480 12.78 -11.09 19.32
N PRO A 481 13.38 -12.27 19.01
CA PRO A 481 12.95 -13.22 17.99
C PRO A 481 11.73 -14.05 18.41
N PHE A 482 11.45 -14.27 19.70
CA PHE A 482 10.21 -14.91 20.14
C PHE A 482 9.92 -14.58 21.62
N ASN A 483 9.12 -13.55 21.84
CA ASN A 483 8.64 -13.07 23.13
C ASN A 483 7.20 -12.55 22.96
N PRO A 484 6.19 -13.43 22.89
CA PRO A 484 4.79 -13.02 22.68
C PRO A 484 4.26 -12.06 23.75
N ASP A 485 4.86 -12.07 24.95
CA ASP A 485 4.51 -11.20 26.07
C ASP A 485 5.29 -9.87 26.08
N GLY A 486 6.00 -9.55 24.99
CA GLY A 486 6.72 -8.30 24.83
C GLY A 486 5.83 -7.06 24.92
N ASP A 487 6.44 -5.90 25.19
CA ASP A 487 5.70 -4.65 25.31
C ASP A 487 5.09 -4.26 23.96
N PHE A 488 3.76 -4.22 23.91
CA PHE A 488 3.01 -3.72 22.76
C PHE A 488 3.31 -2.25 22.48
N ARG A 489 3.22 -1.89 21.19
CA ARG A 489 3.32 -0.51 20.70
C ARG A 489 1.94 0.07 20.44
N HIS A 490 1.90 1.31 19.98
CA HIS A 490 0.66 2.02 19.67
C HIS A 490 -0.26 1.20 18.74
N PRO A 491 -1.48 0.83 19.16
CA PRO A 491 -2.33 -0.13 18.44
C PRO A 491 -3.34 0.54 17.46
N GLU A 492 -3.21 1.84 17.24
CA GLU A 492 -4.09 2.61 16.37
C GLU A 492 -3.95 2.19 14.90
N GLY A 493 -5.07 1.93 14.24
CA GLY A 493 -5.10 1.75 12.79
C GLY A 493 -4.98 3.07 12.05
N TRP A 494 -4.35 3.04 10.89
CA TRP A 494 -4.11 4.23 10.07
C TRP A 494 -4.41 3.92 8.61
N THR A 495 -5.16 4.80 7.93
CA THR A 495 -5.45 4.71 6.49
C THR A 495 -4.20 4.49 5.63
N ALA A 496 -3.04 5.03 6.03
CA ALA A 496 -1.80 4.82 5.30
C ALA A 496 -1.30 3.36 5.32
N PHE A 497 -1.63 2.58 6.36
CA PHE A 497 -1.30 1.15 6.41
C PHE A 497 -2.14 0.34 5.41
N ASN A 498 -3.43 0.68 5.30
CA ASN A 498 -4.31 0.10 4.29
C ASN A 498 -3.91 0.51 2.87
N ALA A 499 -3.49 1.76 2.66
CA ALA A 499 -2.93 2.18 1.38
C ALA A 499 -1.64 1.38 1.02
N ALA A 500 -0.78 1.10 2.00
CA ALA A 500 0.38 0.23 1.81
C ALA A 500 -0.02 -1.21 1.43
N LEU A 501 -1.02 -1.80 2.11
CA LEU A 501 -1.56 -3.12 1.76
C LEU A 501 -2.08 -3.14 0.32
N ASN A 502 -2.88 -2.14 -0.07
CA ASN A 502 -3.43 -1.99 -1.42
C ASN A 502 -2.32 -2.01 -2.50
N VAL A 503 -1.20 -1.31 -2.26
CA VAL A 503 -0.06 -1.31 -3.18
C VAL A 503 0.52 -2.73 -3.31
N SER A 504 0.74 -3.43 -2.21
CA SER A 504 1.27 -4.81 -2.26
C SER A 504 0.32 -5.79 -2.93
N LEU A 505 -0.98 -5.70 -2.68
CA LEU A 505 -1.98 -6.51 -3.39
C LEU A 505 -1.93 -6.27 -4.91
N ALA A 506 -1.74 -5.01 -5.33
CA ALA A 506 -1.60 -4.69 -6.74
C ALA A 506 -0.34 -5.31 -7.36
N TYR A 507 0.81 -5.23 -6.68
CA TYR A 507 2.05 -5.84 -7.15
C TYR A 507 2.00 -7.37 -7.18
N THR A 508 1.32 -8.01 -6.22
CA THR A 508 1.02 -9.44 -6.25
C THR A 508 0.22 -9.80 -7.50
N ALA A 509 -0.87 -9.08 -7.76
CA ALA A 509 -1.69 -9.33 -8.94
C ALA A 509 -0.95 -9.06 -10.27
N PHE A 510 -0.05 -8.08 -10.32
CA PHE A 510 0.82 -7.87 -11.48
C PHE A 510 1.80 -9.05 -11.68
N ALA A 511 2.41 -9.55 -10.60
CA ALA A 511 3.32 -10.70 -10.66
C ALA A 511 2.61 -11.98 -11.12
N ASP A 512 1.41 -12.26 -10.59
CA ASP A 512 0.60 -13.43 -10.98
C ASP A 512 0.29 -13.44 -12.50
N ARG A 513 -0.04 -12.27 -13.06
CA ARG A 513 -0.34 -12.13 -14.50
C ARG A 513 0.88 -12.39 -15.38
N GLN A 514 2.07 -12.01 -14.92
CA GLN A 514 3.30 -12.25 -15.67
C GLN A 514 3.60 -13.76 -15.77
N ASP A 515 3.33 -14.51 -14.70
CA ASP A 515 3.55 -15.95 -14.67
C ASP A 515 2.57 -16.71 -15.60
N GLN A 516 1.32 -16.26 -15.67
CA GLN A 516 0.29 -16.85 -16.55
C GLN A 516 0.53 -16.67 -18.06
N ARG A 517 1.31 -15.66 -18.48
CA ARG A 517 1.54 -15.37 -19.91
C ARG A 517 2.66 -16.18 -20.56
N GLY A 518 3.48 -16.92 -19.79
CA GLY A 518 4.56 -17.76 -20.31
C GLY A 518 5.66 -16.94 -21.00
N ALA A 519 6.84 -16.89 -20.38
CA ALA A 519 8.05 -16.17 -20.80
C ALA A 519 8.06 -14.66 -20.47
N LEU A 520 8.99 -14.35 -19.57
CA LEU A 520 9.43 -13.03 -19.13
C LEU A 520 9.93 -12.17 -20.30
N SER A 521 9.03 -11.43 -20.96
CA SER A 521 9.41 -10.29 -21.80
C SER A 521 8.49 -9.07 -21.67
N GLU A 522 7.40 -9.17 -20.91
CA GLU A 522 6.44 -8.08 -20.73
C GLU A 522 6.64 -7.46 -19.34
N PRO A 523 7.19 -6.23 -19.25
CA PRO A 523 7.40 -5.51 -18.00
C PRO A 523 6.14 -5.46 -17.12
N GLN A 524 6.28 -5.16 -15.82
CA GLN A 524 5.13 -4.85 -14.93
C GLN A 524 4.30 -3.68 -15.51
N TRP A 525 4.95 -2.90 -16.36
CA TRP A 525 4.40 -1.86 -17.21
C TRP A 525 3.52 -2.35 -18.36
N ALA A 526 3.49 -3.62 -18.80
CA ALA A 526 2.65 -4.05 -19.93
C ALA A 526 1.13 -3.84 -19.69
N VAL A 527 0.66 -4.09 -18.47
CA VAL A 527 -0.72 -3.75 -18.04
C VAL A 527 -0.95 -2.23 -18.03
N LEU A 528 0.10 -1.44 -17.86
CA LEU A 528 0.07 0.02 -17.93
C LEU A 528 0.30 0.51 -19.39
N GLN A 529 1.00 -0.22 -20.25
CA GLN A 529 1.26 0.06 -21.67
C GLN A 529 0.03 -0.21 -22.53
N ASP A 530 -0.84 -1.13 -22.13
CA ASP A 530 -2.14 -1.34 -22.80
C ASP A 530 -2.99 -0.06 -22.79
N LEU A 531 -2.69 0.91 -21.91
CA LEU A 531 -3.28 2.27 -21.87
C LEU A 531 -2.63 3.28 -22.83
N ARG A 532 -1.65 2.86 -23.66
CA ARG A 532 -1.00 3.68 -24.71
C ARG A 532 -1.78 3.68 -26.02
N ALA A 533 -2.95 3.03 -26.11
CA ALA A 533 -3.79 3.13 -27.29
C ALA A 533 -4.08 4.61 -27.62
N PRO A 534 -3.77 5.08 -28.85
CA PRO A 534 -4.01 6.46 -29.21
C PRO A 534 -5.51 6.72 -29.16
N PHE A 535 -5.90 7.76 -28.40
CA PHE A 535 -7.21 8.38 -28.60
C PHE A 535 -7.32 8.75 -30.07
N THR A 536 -8.23 8.10 -30.80
CA THR A 536 -8.71 8.67 -32.05
C THR A 536 -9.26 10.05 -31.70
N PRO A 537 -8.74 11.14 -32.29
CA PRO A 537 -9.26 12.47 -32.02
C PRO A 537 -10.75 12.48 -32.34
N VAL A 538 -11.58 12.78 -31.34
CA VAL A 538 -12.98 13.16 -31.63
C VAL A 538 -12.88 14.52 -32.29
N GLU A 539 -13.13 14.57 -33.60
CA GLU A 539 -13.22 15.83 -34.34
C GLU A 539 -14.23 16.73 -33.65
N VAL A 540 -13.74 17.84 -33.10
CA VAL A 540 -14.58 18.93 -32.62
C VAL A 540 -15.09 19.65 -33.86
N THR A 541 -16.22 19.20 -34.40
CA THR A 541 -17.00 20.01 -35.33
C THR A 541 -17.52 21.22 -34.56
N ARG A 542 -16.88 22.37 -34.76
CA ARG A 542 -17.49 23.67 -34.46
C ARG A 542 -18.48 24.00 -35.60
N PRO A 543 -19.58 24.71 -35.30
CA PRO A 543 -20.59 25.05 -36.30
C PRO A 543 -20.03 25.87 -37.47
#